data_AF-A0A4R5BYD8-F1
#
_entry.id   AF-A0A4R5BYD8-F1
#
_cell.length_a   1.000
_cell.length_b   1.000
_cell.length_c   1.000
_cell.angle_alpha   90.00
_cell.angle_beta   90.00
_cell.angle_gamma   90.00
#
_symmetry.space_group_name_H-M   'P 1'
#
loop_
_entity.id
_entity.type
_entity.pdbx_description
1 polymer ?
#
loop_
_entity_poly.entity_id
_entity_poly.type
_entity_poly.pdbx_seq_one_letter_code
_entity_poly.pdbx_strand_id
1 'polypeptide(L)'
;MLSKFGKKSGIFGATAALVAAPLIAATVSAHAEPSPAPDAKALLSCDLSGTAAFAPALSMNPAGADTQLKVDGQATNCAPAGRAAEGVVSATFTGDMAGKMSCTSLPRGVGGDVDITWKYEDGSTKTSKANFELNLEGDLTNASKPAGGAFTGKTTSGEFAESSHKGSAQFDLASAAGGCMAGGLNSLDFAGKYELSQ
;
A
#
# COMPACT_ATOMS: atom_id res chain seq x y z
N MET A 1 24.98 -34.38 -56.75
CA MET A 1 25.62 -33.71 -57.90
C MET A 1 24.60 -33.67 -59.04
N LEU A 2 24.42 -32.48 -59.66
CA LEU A 2 23.63 -32.15 -60.86
C LEU A 2 22.09 -32.27 -60.74
N SER A 3 21.29 -31.20 -60.68
CA SER A 3 21.05 -30.07 -61.61
C SER A 3 20.08 -30.36 -62.78
N LYS A 4 18.97 -29.61 -62.74
CA LYS A 4 18.27 -28.90 -63.84
C LYS A 4 17.49 -29.69 -64.90
N PHE A 5 16.19 -29.37 -65.01
CA PHE A 5 15.46 -28.96 -66.22
C PHE A 5 14.20 -28.21 -65.73
N GLY A 6 13.76 -27.03 -66.18
CA GLY A 6 14.13 -26.17 -67.30
C GLY A 6 12.98 -26.02 -68.31
N LYS A 7 12.32 -24.83 -68.33
CA LYS A 7 11.49 -24.22 -69.42
C LYS A 7 10.09 -24.83 -69.64
N LYS A 8 9.02 -24.13 -70.10
CA LYS A 8 8.76 -22.89 -70.89
C LYS A 8 7.22 -22.61 -70.79
N SER A 9 6.74 -21.40 -70.53
CA SER A 9 6.19 -20.38 -71.48
C SER A 9 4.74 -20.55 -72.00
N GLY A 10 3.95 -19.45 -71.93
CA GLY A 10 2.76 -19.14 -72.77
C GLY A 10 1.45 -18.93 -71.99
N ILE A 11 1.10 -17.73 -71.52
CA ILE A 11 0.31 -16.63 -72.17
C ILE A 11 -1.07 -17.08 -72.69
N PHE A 12 -2.15 -16.53 -72.11
CA PHE A 12 -3.41 -15.96 -72.65
C PHE A 12 -4.22 -15.57 -71.39
N GLY A 13 -4.81 -14.40 -71.18
CA GLY A 13 -5.51 -13.47 -72.04
C GLY A 13 -6.88 -13.19 -71.39
N ALA A 14 -7.35 -11.93 -71.48
CA ALA A 14 -8.71 -11.44 -71.17
C ALA A 14 -9.07 -11.03 -69.73
N THR A 15 -8.89 -9.72 -69.49
CA THR A 15 -9.88 -8.75 -68.98
C THR A 15 -11.23 -9.26 -68.44
N ALA A 16 -11.54 -8.88 -67.20
CA ALA A 16 -12.87 -8.38 -66.82
C ALA A 16 -12.73 -7.46 -65.59
N ALA A 17 -13.02 -6.17 -65.80
CA ALA A 17 -13.16 -5.19 -64.74
C ALA A 17 -14.49 -5.44 -64.00
N LEU A 18 -14.43 -5.60 -62.68
CA LEU A 18 -15.57 -5.49 -61.79
C LEU A 18 -15.20 -4.52 -60.68
N VAL A 19 -15.76 -3.33 -60.80
CA VAL A 19 -15.77 -2.28 -59.78
C VAL A 19 -16.59 -2.79 -58.61
N ALA A 20 -15.98 -2.93 -57.44
CA ALA A 20 -16.68 -3.15 -56.17
C ALA A 20 -16.13 -2.17 -55.13
N ALA A 21 -17.04 -1.38 -54.57
CA ALA A 21 -16.80 -0.28 -53.66
C ALA A 21 -16.09 -0.73 -52.36
N PRO A 22 -15.25 0.13 -51.74
CA PRO A 22 -14.72 -0.14 -50.42
C PRO A 22 -15.83 0.07 -49.37
N LEU A 23 -16.35 -1.02 -48.83
CA LEU A 23 -17.01 -1.00 -47.53
C LEU A 23 -15.92 -0.71 -46.48
N ILE A 24 -15.88 0.54 -46.02
CA ILE A 24 -15.15 0.93 -44.82
C ILE A 24 -15.83 0.23 -43.64
N ALA A 25 -15.37 -0.98 -43.31
CA ALA A 25 -15.69 -1.61 -42.05
C ALA A 25 -14.92 -0.85 -40.97
N ALA A 26 -15.58 0.12 -40.33
CA ALA A 26 -15.13 0.68 -39.08
C ALA A 26 -15.07 -0.45 -38.05
N THR A 27 -13.87 -0.93 -37.75
CA THR A 27 -13.62 -1.81 -36.61
C THR A 27 -13.91 -0.98 -35.36
N VAL A 28 -15.09 -1.16 -34.79
CA VAL A 28 -15.39 -0.75 -33.43
C VAL A 28 -14.38 -1.48 -32.56
N SER A 29 -13.33 -0.77 -32.18
CA SER A 29 -12.39 -1.21 -31.16
C SER A 29 -13.17 -1.08 -29.86
N ALA A 30 -13.86 -2.15 -29.46
CA ALA A 30 -14.38 -2.27 -28.12
C ALA A 30 -13.16 -2.14 -27.19
N HIS A 31 -12.95 -0.95 -26.64
CA HIS A 31 -12.09 -0.76 -25.50
C HIS A 31 -12.75 -1.56 -24.39
N ALA A 32 -12.29 -2.80 -24.19
CA ALA A 32 -12.60 -3.53 -22.98
C ALA A 32 -12.10 -2.65 -21.84
N GLU A 33 -13.04 -2.10 -21.07
CA GLU A 33 -12.70 -1.46 -19.79
C GLU A 33 -11.81 -2.44 -19.02
N PRO A 34 -10.70 -1.97 -18.41
CA PRO A 34 -9.86 -2.84 -17.60
C PRO A 34 -10.75 -3.54 -16.59
N SER A 35 -10.84 -4.88 -16.69
CA SER A 35 -11.53 -5.67 -15.68
C SER A 35 -10.93 -5.29 -14.32
N PRO A 36 -11.76 -5.01 -13.28
CA PRO A 36 -11.22 -4.76 -11.96
C PRO A 36 -10.32 -5.93 -11.60
N ALA A 37 -9.07 -5.62 -11.22
CA ALA A 37 -8.12 -6.63 -10.81
C ALA A 37 -8.79 -7.51 -9.75
N PRO A 38 -8.63 -8.85 -9.81
CA PRO A 38 -9.18 -9.73 -8.80
C PRO A 38 -8.69 -9.24 -7.43
N ASP A 39 -9.62 -9.09 -6.48
CA ASP A 39 -9.29 -8.68 -5.11
C ASP A 39 -8.13 -9.54 -4.59
N ALA A 40 -7.04 -8.88 -4.18
CA ALA A 40 -5.86 -9.53 -3.62
C ALA A 40 -6.30 -10.43 -2.45
N LYS A 41 -5.83 -11.68 -2.42
CA LYS A 41 -6.30 -12.64 -1.43
C LYS A 41 -5.73 -12.27 -0.07
N ALA A 42 -6.61 -12.01 0.91
CA ALA A 42 -6.21 -11.78 2.28
C ALA A 42 -5.46 -13.01 2.83
N LEU A 43 -4.25 -12.80 3.32
CA LEU A 43 -3.41 -13.80 3.95
C LEU A 43 -3.56 -13.78 5.47
N LEU A 44 -3.70 -12.58 6.05
CA LEU A 44 -3.69 -12.36 7.49
C LEU A 44 -4.51 -11.11 7.83
N SER A 45 -5.27 -11.18 8.92
CA SER A 45 -5.91 -10.00 9.54
C SER A 45 -5.59 -9.98 11.02
N CYS A 46 -5.29 -8.81 11.60
CA CYS A 46 -4.92 -8.67 13.01
C CYS A 46 -5.52 -7.40 13.63
N ASP A 47 -5.58 -7.38 14.96
CA ASP A 47 -5.77 -6.16 15.74
C ASP A 47 -4.45 -5.41 15.86
N LEU A 48 -4.43 -4.13 15.50
CA LEU A 48 -3.23 -3.29 15.55
C LEU A 48 -3.31 -2.31 16.72
N SER A 49 -2.19 -2.09 17.39
CA SER A 49 -2.01 -0.98 18.33
C SER A 49 -0.57 -0.51 18.34
N GLY A 50 -0.29 0.68 18.87
CA GLY A 50 1.07 1.18 18.97
C GLY A 50 1.16 2.63 19.36
N THR A 51 2.37 3.17 19.25
CA THR A 51 2.70 4.56 19.51
C THR A 51 3.39 5.16 18.29
N ALA A 52 3.01 6.39 17.96
CA ALA A 52 3.61 7.21 16.93
C ALA A 52 4.31 8.39 17.61
N ALA A 53 5.65 8.42 17.59
CA ALA A 53 6.47 9.43 18.25
C ALA A 53 7.01 10.46 17.23
N PHE A 54 7.07 11.72 17.64
CA PHE A 54 7.41 12.86 16.79
C PHE A 54 8.71 13.52 17.24
N ALA A 55 9.63 13.76 16.30
CA ALA A 55 10.87 14.49 16.53
C ALA A 55 11.13 15.51 15.39
N PRO A 56 11.08 16.83 15.66
CA PRO A 56 10.72 17.45 16.94
C PRO A 56 9.24 17.23 17.31
N ALA A 57 8.87 17.57 18.54
CA ALA A 57 7.48 17.55 18.98
C ALA A 57 6.59 18.41 18.05
N LEU A 58 5.37 17.94 17.76
CA LEU A 58 4.42 18.73 16.97
C LEU A 58 3.97 19.96 17.75
N SER A 59 3.85 21.10 17.08
CA SER A 59 3.31 22.33 17.68
C SER A 59 2.11 22.85 16.89
N MET A 60 1.35 23.78 17.47
CA MET A 60 0.24 24.47 16.80
C MET A 60 0.68 25.30 15.60
N ASN A 61 1.92 25.78 15.60
CA ASN A 61 2.40 26.67 14.57
C ASN A 61 2.86 25.83 13.37
N PRO A 62 2.27 26.00 12.18
CA PRO A 62 2.70 25.31 10.97
C PRO A 62 4.01 25.93 10.46
N ALA A 63 5.08 25.84 11.24
CA ALA A 63 6.41 25.88 10.67
C ALA A 63 6.64 24.47 10.12
N GLY A 64 6.37 24.27 8.83
CA GLY A 64 6.52 23.00 8.11
C GLY A 64 7.97 22.48 8.07
N ALA A 65 8.52 22.21 9.25
CA ALA A 65 9.77 21.55 9.51
C ALA A 65 9.57 20.06 9.27
N ASP A 66 10.60 19.44 8.72
CA ASP A 66 10.63 17.99 8.55
C ASP A 66 10.63 17.36 9.94
N THR A 67 9.54 16.65 10.23
CA THR A 67 9.36 15.93 11.48
C THR A 67 9.53 14.45 11.19
N GLN A 68 10.35 13.80 12.00
CA GLN A 68 10.46 12.36 12.02
C GLN A 68 9.29 11.80 12.81
N LEU A 69 8.62 10.85 12.21
CA LEU A 69 7.58 10.03 12.80
C LEU A 69 8.13 8.62 12.96
N LYS A 70 8.41 8.24 14.20
CA LYS A 70 8.73 6.87 14.55
C LYS A 70 7.46 6.13 14.94
N VAL A 71 7.20 5.01 14.30
CA VAL A 71 6.08 4.12 14.66
C VAL A 71 6.64 2.88 15.31
N ASP A 72 6.15 2.58 16.51
CA ASP A 72 6.36 1.32 17.21
C ASP A 72 4.97 0.69 17.46
N GLY A 73 4.67 -0.38 16.73
CA GLY A 73 3.36 -1.02 16.72
C GLY A 73 3.41 -2.52 16.93
N GLN A 74 2.27 -3.09 17.30
CA GLN A 74 2.05 -4.51 17.46
C GLN A 74 0.72 -4.92 16.82
N ALA A 75 0.77 -5.98 16.03
CA ALA A 75 -0.39 -6.73 15.58
C ALA A 75 -0.58 -7.95 16.49
N THR A 76 -1.76 -8.10 17.07
CA THR A 76 -2.16 -9.23 17.92
C THR A 76 -3.46 -9.82 17.41
N ASN A 77 -3.89 -10.94 18.01
CA ASN A 77 -5.10 -11.66 17.61
C ASN A 77 -5.14 -11.94 16.11
N CYS A 78 -3.99 -12.31 15.53
CA CYS A 78 -3.88 -12.52 14.11
C CYS A 78 -4.66 -13.76 13.67
N ALA A 79 -5.52 -13.59 12.68
CA ALA A 79 -6.33 -14.61 12.05
C ALA A 79 -5.78 -14.89 10.63
N PRO A 80 -4.95 -15.93 10.46
CA PRO A 80 -4.45 -16.31 9.14
C PRO A 80 -5.57 -16.92 8.30
N ALA A 81 -5.65 -16.48 7.05
CA ALA A 81 -6.62 -16.96 6.06
C ALA A 81 -5.96 -17.67 4.86
N GLY A 82 -4.65 -17.46 4.66
CA GLY A 82 -3.86 -18.11 3.64
C GLY A 82 -2.81 -19.05 4.21
N ARG A 83 -2.54 -20.17 3.54
CA ARG A 83 -1.51 -21.15 3.97
C ARG A 83 -0.13 -20.52 4.17
N ALA A 84 0.20 -19.47 3.42
CA ALA A 84 1.47 -18.77 3.56
C ALA A 84 1.64 -18.13 4.94
N ALA A 85 0.56 -17.68 5.57
CA ALA A 85 0.56 -17.05 6.89
C ALA A 85 0.09 -18.00 8.01
N GLU A 86 -0.05 -19.30 7.71
CA GLU A 86 -0.46 -20.30 8.70
C GLU A 86 0.48 -20.29 9.91
N GLY A 87 -0.10 -20.30 11.11
CA GLY A 87 0.63 -20.26 12.37
C GLY A 87 1.16 -18.89 12.79
N VAL A 88 0.93 -17.79 12.05
CA VAL A 88 1.28 -16.44 12.52
C VAL A 88 0.32 -16.00 13.63
N VAL A 89 0.84 -15.67 14.82
CA VAL A 89 0.04 -15.24 15.98
C VAL A 89 0.09 -13.75 16.26
N SER A 90 1.20 -13.10 15.91
CA SER A 90 1.41 -11.68 16.14
C SER A 90 2.53 -11.13 15.27
N ALA A 91 2.59 -9.81 15.13
CA ALA A 91 3.72 -9.11 14.53
C ALA A 91 4.08 -7.85 15.33
N THR A 92 5.34 -7.42 15.26
CA THR A 92 5.77 -6.09 15.72
C THR A 92 6.27 -5.28 14.54
N PHE A 93 5.96 -3.99 14.52
CA PHE A 93 6.32 -3.04 13.48
C PHE A 93 7.18 -1.94 14.10
N THR A 94 8.35 -1.68 13.54
CA THR A 94 9.16 -0.51 13.91
C THR A 94 9.62 0.16 12.64
N GLY A 95 9.38 1.46 12.51
CA GLY A 95 9.81 2.19 11.33
C GLY A 95 9.90 3.68 11.56
N ASP A 96 10.66 4.32 10.69
CA ASP A 96 10.90 5.76 10.68
C ASP A 96 10.35 6.34 9.38
N MET A 97 9.54 7.38 9.50
CA MET A 97 8.93 8.12 8.41
C MET A 97 9.22 9.59 8.58
N ALA A 98 9.24 10.35 7.49
CA ALA A 98 9.52 11.77 7.55
C ALA A 98 8.49 12.57 6.76
N GLY A 99 8.10 13.72 7.29
CA GLY A 99 7.24 14.63 6.57
C GLY A 99 6.95 15.90 7.35
N LYS A 100 6.22 16.81 6.69
CA LYS A 100 5.76 18.05 7.32
C LYS A 100 4.45 17.76 8.04
N MET A 101 4.44 18.00 9.35
CA MET A 101 3.30 17.74 10.20
C MET A 101 3.22 18.76 11.33
N SER A 102 2.00 19.02 11.79
CA SER A 102 1.71 19.90 12.91
C SER A 102 0.47 19.40 13.65
N CYS A 103 0.18 20.03 14.78
CA CYS A 103 -1.05 19.82 15.53
C CYS A 103 -2.34 20.04 14.69
N THR A 104 -2.30 21.03 13.79
CA THR A 104 -3.43 21.42 12.95
C THR A 104 -3.41 20.74 11.57
N SER A 105 -2.33 20.02 11.25
CA SER A 105 -2.14 19.29 9.99
C SER A 105 -1.43 17.98 10.27
N LEU A 106 -2.22 16.94 10.55
CA LEU A 106 -1.71 15.58 10.68
C LEU A 106 -1.02 15.11 9.38
N PRO A 107 -0.05 14.19 9.48
CA PRO A 107 0.73 13.74 8.33
C PRO A 107 -0.14 13.04 7.27
N ARG A 108 0.06 13.43 6.00
CA ARG A 108 -0.56 12.80 4.83
C ARG A 108 0.50 12.49 3.79
N GLY A 109 0.43 11.31 3.19
CA GLY A 109 1.40 10.81 2.23
C GLY A 109 2.83 10.71 2.79
N VAL A 110 2.97 10.51 4.11
CA VAL A 110 4.31 10.34 4.71
C VAL A 110 4.72 8.88 4.57
N GLY A 111 5.81 8.66 3.88
CA GLY A 111 6.32 7.33 3.58
C GLY A 111 7.64 7.03 4.28
N GLY A 112 7.90 5.75 4.51
CA GLY A 112 9.14 5.29 5.13
C GLY A 112 9.25 3.78 5.21
N ASP A 113 10.41 3.31 5.65
CA ASP A 113 10.70 1.89 5.79
C ASP A 113 10.33 1.40 7.19
N VAL A 114 9.76 0.20 7.23
CA VAL A 114 9.28 -0.48 8.44
C VAL A 114 9.86 -1.89 8.47
N ASP A 115 10.50 -2.22 9.58
CA ASP A 115 10.86 -3.59 9.92
C ASP A 115 9.67 -4.27 10.61
N ILE A 116 9.31 -5.46 10.13
CA ILE A 116 8.22 -6.27 10.66
C ILE A 116 8.80 -7.57 11.20
N THR A 117 8.56 -7.88 12.48
CA THR A 117 8.93 -9.18 13.06
C THR A 117 7.68 -10.00 13.32
N TRP A 118 7.55 -11.11 12.61
CA TRP A 118 6.47 -12.08 12.73
C TRP A 118 6.80 -13.11 13.79
N LYS A 119 5.82 -13.45 14.62
CA LYS A 119 5.90 -14.54 15.58
C LYS A 119 4.92 -15.64 15.20
N TYR A 120 5.41 -16.87 15.21
CA TYR A 120 4.63 -18.06 14.91
C TYR A 120 4.24 -18.83 16.18
N GLU A 121 3.22 -19.68 16.08
CA GLU A 121 2.73 -20.56 17.15
C GLU A 121 3.83 -21.48 17.72
N ASP A 122 4.76 -21.93 16.86
CA ASP A 122 5.91 -22.75 17.26
C ASP A 122 7.00 -21.97 18.02
N GLY A 123 6.80 -20.67 18.21
CA GLY A 123 7.72 -19.76 18.88
C GLY A 123 8.82 -19.21 17.97
N SER A 124 8.90 -19.64 16.72
CA SER A 124 9.85 -19.09 15.75
C SER A 124 9.49 -17.66 15.38
N THR A 125 10.52 -16.90 14.96
CA THR A 125 10.36 -15.53 14.49
C THR A 125 11.00 -15.34 13.13
N LYS A 126 10.34 -14.56 12.27
CA LYS A 126 10.88 -14.17 10.97
C LYS A 126 10.72 -12.67 10.77
N THR A 127 11.54 -12.09 9.91
CA THR A 127 11.54 -10.64 9.67
C THR A 127 11.23 -10.32 8.21
N SER A 128 10.60 -9.17 8.02
CA SER A 128 10.35 -8.55 6.73
C SER A 128 10.75 -7.09 6.78
N LYS A 129 11.14 -6.55 5.62
CA LYS A 129 11.18 -5.10 5.40
C LYS A 129 9.99 -4.72 4.53
N ALA A 130 9.34 -3.62 4.86
CA ALA A 130 8.23 -3.09 4.09
C ALA A 130 8.35 -1.56 3.95
N ASN A 131 7.81 -1.01 2.87
CA ASN A 131 7.63 0.43 2.75
C ASN A 131 6.18 0.77 3.08
N PHE A 132 5.94 1.65 4.05
CA PHE A 132 4.60 2.11 4.41
C PHE A 132 4.42 3.57 4.01
N GLU A 133 3.19 3.91 3.63
CA GLU A 133 2.70 5.28 3.50
C GLU A 133 1.52 5.48 4.46
N LEU A 134 1.62 6.51 5.31
CA LEU A 134 0.58 6.90 6.26
C LEU A 134 -0.20 8.10 5.73
N ASN A 135 -1.52 7.99 5.84
CA ASN A 135 -2.48 9.04 5.55
C ASN A 135 -3.38 9.25 6.76
N LEU A 136 -3.05 10.25 7.58
CA LEU A 136 -3.82 10.62 8.77
C LEU A 136 -4.78 11.78 8.47
N GLU A 137 -5.97 11.67 9.03
CA GLU A 137 -7.05 12.64 8.92
C GLU A 137 -7.55 13.04 10.30
N GLY A 138 -7.66 14.34 10.51
CA GLY A 138 -8.12 14.90 11.77
C GLY A 138 -7.41 16.20 12.09
N ASP A 139 -7.81 16.77 13.22
CA ASP A 139 -7.26 18.00 13.77
C ASP A 139 -7.09 17.78 15.27
N LEU A 140 -5.84 17.80 15.75
CA LEU A 140 -5.53 17.57 17.17
C LEU A 140 -6.00 18.72 18.06
N THR A 141 -6.35 19.86 17.48
CA THR A 141 -6.96 20.98 18.23
C THR A 141 -8.44 20.75 18.52
N ASN A 142 -9.07 19.77 17.86
CA ASN A 142 -10.45 19.38 18.09
C ASN A 142 -10.55 17.95 18.64
N ALA A 143 -10.22 17.82 19.93
CA ALA A 143 -10.27 16.56 20.69
C ALA A 143 -11.64 15.85 20.71
N SER A 144 -12.72 16.50 20.27
CA SER A 144 -14.07 15.93 20.28
C SER A 144 -14.30 14.87 19.20
N LYS A 145 -13.37 14.73 18.24
CA LYS A 145 -13.42 13.69 17.19
C LYS A 145 -12.11 12.89 17.19
N PRO A 146 -12.14 11.55 17.22
CA PRO A 146 -10.94 10.76 17.01
C PRO A 146 -10.36 11.03 15.61
N ALA A 147 -9.04 11.13 15.51
CA ALA A 147 -8.38 11.16 14.20
C ALA A 147 -8.32 9.73 13.67
N GLY A 148 -8.68 9.58 12.40
CA GLY A 148 -8.56 8.32 11.68
C GLY A 148 -7.34 8.37 10.78
N GLY A 149 -6.79 7.21 10.46
CA GLY A 149 -5.70 7.09 9.52
C GLY A 149 -5.76 5.77 8.80
N ALA A 150 -5.25 5.77 7.58
CA ALA A 150 -4.94 4.56 6.86
C ALA A 150 -3.44 4.47 6.61
N PHE A 151 -2.91 3.26 6.59
CA PHE A 151 -1.61 3.01 5.99
C PHE A 151 -1.72 1.94 4.91
N THR A 152 -0.86 2.08 3.91
CA THR A 152 -0.67 1.08 2.86
C THR A 152 0.82 0.84 2.66
N GLY A 153 1.18 -0.31 2.11
CA GLY A 153 2.58 -0.59 1.87
C GLY A 153 2.81 -1.89 1.13
N LYS A 154 4.08 -2.22 0.90
CA LYS A 154 4.50 -3.51 0.34
C LYS A 154 5.71 -4.06 1.07
N THR A 155 5.77 -5.38 1.23
CA THR A 155 6.99 -6.06 1.67
C THR A 155 8.02 -5.97 0.56
N THR A 156 9.18 -5.41 0.86
CA THR A 156 10.31 -5.24 -0.06
C THR A 156 11.33 -6.38 0.05
N SER A 157 11.39 -7.06 1.20
CA SER A 157 12.24 -8.25 1.38
C SER A 157 11.84 -9.06 2.62
N GLY A 158 12.29 -10.32 2.68
CA GLY A 158 12.07 -11.20 3.82
C GLY A 158 10.78 -12.02 3.72
N GLU A 159 10.21 -12.37 4.88
CA GLU A 159 8.95 -13.12 4.93
C GLU A 159 7.84 -12.34 4.22
N PHE A 160 6.95 -13.03 3.50
CA PHE A 160 5.86 -12.39 2.73
C PHE A 160 6.33 -11.40 1.65
N ALA A 161 7.50 -11.57 1.06
CA ALA A 161 7.99 -10.75 -0.04
C ALA A 161 6.91 -10.45 -1.11
N GLU A 162 6.86 -9.20 -1.57
CA GLU A 162 5.87 -8.65 -2.52
C GLU A 162 4.43 -8.57 -2.02
N SER A 163 4.15 -8.98 -0.78
CA SER A 163 2.81 -8.86 -0.21
C SER A 163 2.47 -7.40 0.06
N SER A 164 1.19 -7.07 -0.15
CA SER A 164 0.63 -5.75 0.14
C SER A 164 0.13 -5.67 1.58
N HIS A 165 0.38 -4.54 2.22
CA HIS A 165 -0.05 -4.21 3.56
C HIS A 165 -1.14 -3.15 3.50
N LYS A 166 -2.17 -3.30 4.33
CA LYS A 166 -3.19 -2.29 4.56
C LYS A 166 -3.51 -2.24 6.06
N GLY A 167 -3.82 -1.07 6.56
CA GLY A 167 -4.40 -0.98 7.89
C GLY A 167 -5.10 0.33 8.13
N SER A 168 -5.93 0.33 9.16
CA SER A 168 -6.59 1.50 9.70
C SER A 168 -6.11 1.72 11.13
N ALA A 169 -5.96 2.97 11.52
CA ALA A 169 -5.57 3.39 12.85
C ALA A 169 -6.49 4.52 13.30
N GLN A 170 -6.91 4.47 14.56
CA GLN A 170 -7.55 5.57 15.26
C GLN A 170 -6.60 6.04 16.35
N PHE A 171 -6.42 7.34 16.43
CA PHE A 171 -5.54 7.99 17.39
C PHE A 171 -6.38 8.60 18.50
N ASP A 172 -5.95 8.42 19.74
CA ASP A 172 -6.58 9.08 20.89
C ASP A 172 -6.17 10.56 20.93
N LEU A 173 -7.04 11.43 20.42
CA LEU A 173 -6.79 12.87 20.42
C LEU A 173 -7.11 13.55 21.75
N ALA A 174 -7.93 12.91 22.59
CA ALA A 174 -8.37 13.52 23.84
C ALA A 174 -7.22 13.66 24.83
N SER A 175 -6.35 12.64 24.91
CA SER A 175 -5.13 12.67 25.72
C SER A 175 -4.05 13.59 25.14
N ALA A 176 -4.11 13.91 23.84
CA ALA A 176 -3.06 14.61 23.11
C ALA A 176 -3.27 16.11 22.92
N ALA A 177 -4.52 16.57 22.89
CA ALA A 177 -4.85 17.96 22.60
C ALA A 177 -4.22 18.95 23.61
N GLY A 178 -4.11 18.55 24.87
CA GLY A 178 -3.47 19.36 25.92
C GLY A 178 -1.99 19.64 25.62
N GLY A 179 -1.20 18.61 25.32
CA GLY A 179 0.24 18.77 25.01
C GLY A 179 0.48 19.54 23.71
N CYS A 180 -0.36 19.26 22.72
CA CYS A 180 -0.37 19.93 21.43
C CYS A 180 -0.62 21.46 21.57
N MET A 181 -1.56 21.88 22.43
CA MET A 181 -1.80 23.30 22.71
C MET A 181 -0.77 23.93 23.67
N ALA A 182 -0.18 23.15 24.57
CA ALA A 182 0.73 23.65 25.62
C ALA A 182 2.21 23.79 25.19
N GLY A 183 2.55 23.45 23.94
CA GLY A 183 3.88 23.71 23.38
C GLY A 183 4.62 22.49 22.81
N GLY A 184 3.98 21.32 22.70
CA GLY A 184 4.60 20.17 22.03
C GLY A 184 3.87 18.85 22.26
N LEU A 185 3.56 18.14 21.17
CA LEU A 185 3.10 16.75 21.21
C LEU A 185 4.23 15.82 20.76
N ASN A 186 4.73 15.00 21.68
CA ASN A 186 5.85 14.09 21.43
C ASN A 186 5.41 12.73 20.91
N SER A 187 4.17 12.31 21.20
CA SER A 187 3.67 11.01 20.76
C SER A 187 2.15 10.92 20.76
N LEU A 188 1.63 9.96 20.03
CA LEU A 188 0.22 9.57 20.01
C LEU A 188 0.10 8.05 20.03
N ASP A 189 -0.75 7.54 20.89
CA ASP A 189 -1.13 6.13 20.83
C ASP A 189 -2.23 5.92 19.79
N PHE A 190 -2.19 4.76 19.13
CA PHE A 190 -3.17 4.36 18.14
C PHE A 190 -3.62 2.92 18.31
N ALA A 191 -4.83 2.64 17.82
CA ALA A 191 -5.37 1.29 17.72
C ALA A 191 -6.18 1.14 16.42
N GLY A 192 -6.29 -0.07 15.88
CA GLY A 192 -7.08 -0.31 14.69
C GLY A 192 -6.93 -1.71 14.13
N LYS A 193 -6.90 -1.83 12.81
CA LYS A 193 -6.89 -3.11 12.09
C LYS A 193 -5.75 -3.16 11.10
N TYR A 194 -5.19 -4.35 10.93
CA TYR A 194 -4.12 -4.64 10.00
C TYR A 194 -4.48 -5.83 9.11
N GLU A 195 -4.17 -5.73 7.83
CA GLU A 195 -4.35 -6.77 6.83
C GLU A 195 -3.10 -6.94 5.95
N LEU A 196 -2.78 -8.19 5.65
CA LEU A 196 -1.77 -8.60 4.69
C LEU A 196 -2.44 -9.36 3.55
N SER A 197 -2.09 -9.04 2.31
CA SER A 197 -2.60 -9.72 1.11
C SER A 197 -1.51 -9.94 0.07
N GLN A 198 -1.65 -10.94 -0.78
CA GLN A 198 -0.74 -11.19 -1.91
C GLN A 198 -1.43 -10.96 -3.25
#